data_AF-A0A1G0X6B4-F1
#
_entry.id   AF-A0A1G0X6B4-F1
#
_cell.length_a   1.000
_cell.length_b   1.000
_cell.length_c   1.000
_cell.angle_alpha   90.00
_cell.angle_beta   90.00
_cell.angle_gamma   90.00
#
_symmetry.space_group_name_H-M   'P 1'
#
loop_
_entity.id
_entity.type
_entity.pdbx_description
1 polymer ?
#
loop_
_entity_poly.entity_id
_entity_poly.type
_entity_poly.pdbx_seq_one_letter_code
_entity_poly.pdbx_strand_id
1 'polypeptide(L)' 'MDKKVFKEAEAANYICMSRSFLSQDRMNGVLAKRTPGPQYIKIGRSIRYLRDDLDSWLDQHRNKTKP' A
#
# COMPACT_ATOMS: atom_id res chain seq x y z
N MET A 1 10.59 -3.24 19.41
CA MET A 1 9.60 -2.16 19.15
C MET A 1 9.08 -2.33 17.74
N ASP A 2 7.80 -2.67 17.60
CA ASP A 2 7.19 -2.91 16.30
C ASP A 2 6.96 -1.61 15.54
N LYS A 3 7.57 -1.49 14.37
CA LYS A 3 7.45 -0.31 13.53
C LYS A 3 6.04 -0.18 12.94
N LYS A 4 5.29 0.83 13.39
CA LYS A 4 3.90 1.06 12.96
C LYS A 4 3.74 1.87 11.68
N VAL A 5 4.76 2.65 11.32
CA VAL A 5 4.69 3.62 10.21
C VAL A 5 5.84 3.38 9.23
N PHE A 6 5.51 3.24 7.96
CA PHE A 6 6.44 2.95 6.88
C PHE A 6 6.56 4.14 5.92
N LYS A 7 7.78 4.38 5.43
CA LYS A 7 7.99 5.23 4.25
C LYS A 7 7.63 4.45 2.99
N GLU A 8 7.45 5.15 1.87
CA GLU A 8 7.09 4.53 0.58
C GLU A 8 8.00 3.35 0.19
N ALA A 9 9.32 3.49 0.29
CA ALA A 9 10.25 2.42 -0.06
C ALA A 9 10.05 1.18 0.81
N GLU A 10 9.78 1.38 2.10
CA GLU A 10 9.58 0.30 3.05
C GLU A 10 8.22 -0.37 2.86
N ALA A 11 7.18 0.43 2.60
CA ALA A 11 5.84 -0.06 2.28
C ALA A 11 5.85 -0.90 1.01
N ALA A 12 6.54 -0.44 -0.04
CA ALA A 12 6.70 -1.17 -1.29
C ALA A 12 7.35 -2.54 -1.05
N ASN A 13 8.44 -2.57 -0.29
CA ASN A 13 9.09 -3.82 0.10
C ASN A 13 8.18 -4.72 0.95
N TYR A 14 7.40 -4.13 1.86
CA TYR A 14 6.51 -4.86 2.77
C TYR A 14 5.39 -5.62 2.03
N ILE A 15 4.76 -4.97 1.05
CA ILE A 15 3.68 -5.58 0.24
C ILE A 15 4.21 -6.28 -1.02
N CYS A 16 5.54 -6.41 -1.17
CA CYS A 16 6.21 -6.97 -2.33
C CYS A 16 5.84 -6.29 -3.68
N MET A 17 5.67 -4.98 -3.67
CA MET A 17 5.39 -4.16 -4.86
C MET A 17 6.53 -3.18 -5.15
N SER A 18 6.49 -2.54 -6.32
CA SER A 18 7.46 -1.50 -6.67
C SER A 18 7.09 -0.13 -6.09
N ARG A 19 8.10 0.72 -5.87
CA ARG A 19 7.86 2.12 -5.48
C ARG A 19 7.11 2.91 -6.55
N SER A 20 7.36 2.58 -7.81
CA SER A 20 6.65 3.18 -8.95
C SER A 20 5.19 2.79 -8.95
N PHE A 21 4.83 1.57 -8.56
CA PHE A 21 3.44 1.16 -8.37
C PHE A 21 2.72 2.07 -7.36
N LEU A 22 3.29 2.25 -6.16
CA LEU A 22 2.71 3.17 -5.15
C LEU A 22 2.65 4.63 -5.62
N SER A 23 3.65 5.09 -6.37
CA SER A 23 3.66 6.45 -6.91
C SER A 23 2.60 6.67 -7.99
N GLN A 24 2.45 5.70 -8.89
CA GLN A 24 1.46 5.73 -9.96
C GLN A 24 0.04 5.60 -9.41
N ASP A 25 -0.17 4.78 -8.38
CA ASP A 25 -1.46 4.65 -7.71
C ASP A 25 -1.92 5.99 -7.12
N ARG A 26 -1.06 6.66 -6.35
CA ARG A 26 -1.37 7.99 -5.79
C ARG A 26 -1.63 9.06 -6.84
N MET A 27 -0.93 9.00 -7.98
CA MET A 27 -1.03 10.00 -9.04
C MET A 27 -2.27 9.81 -9.90
N ASN A 28 -2.59 8.57 -10.26
CA ASN A 28 -3.67 8.27 -11.19
C ASN A 28 -5.02 8.05 -10.48
N GLY A 29 -5.00 7.81 -9.16
CA GLY A 29 -6.19 7.43 -8.40
C GLY A 29 -6.69 6.03 -8.76
N VAL A 30 -7.88 5.68 -8.25
CA VAL A 30 -8.54 4.40 -8.52
C VAL A 30 -9.04 4.36 -9.96
N LEU A 31 -8.21 3.91 -10.90
CA LEU A 31 -8.70 3.53 -12.22
C LEU A 31 -9.48 2.22 -12.11
N ALA A 32 -10.67 2.18 -12.73
CA ALA A 32 -11.59 1.03 -12.70
C ALA A 32 -11.00 -0.31 -13.18
N LYS A 33 -9.80 -0.33 -13.78
CA LYS A 33 -9.12 -1.52 -14.30
C LYS A 33 -7.75 -1.79 -13.67
N ARG A 34 -7.39 -1.11 -12.58
CA ARG A 34 -6.11 -1.32 -11.90
C ARG A 34 -6.31 -1.79 -10.47
N THR A 35 -5.37 -2.59 -9.99
CA THR A 35 -5.24 -2.93 -8.58
C THR A 35 -4.96 -1.65 -7.80
N PRO A 36 -5.89 -1.16 -6.95
CA PRO A 36 -5.63 0.02 -6.14
C PRO A 36 -4.53 -0.28 -5.14
N GLY A 37 -3.70 0.70 -4.83
CA GLY A 37 -2.68 0.60 -3.80
C GLY A 37 -3.26 0.66 -2.38
N PRO A 38 -2.43 0.39 -1.36
CA PRO A 38 -2.84 0.53 0.04
C PRO A 38 -3.11 1.99 0.41
N GLN A 39 -3.91 2.18 1.46
CA GLN A 39 -4.16 3.51 2.02
C GLN A 39 -2.87 4.17 2.50
N TYR A 40 -2.83 5.50 2.42
CA TYR A 40 -1.67 6.29 2.80
C TYR A 40 -2.06 7.58 3.49
N ILE A 41 -1.16 8.05 4.35
CA ILE A 41 -1.25 9.34 5.03
C ILE A 41 -0.34 10.33 4.31
N LYS A 42 -0.91 11.45 3.88
CA LYS A 42 -0.17 12.58 3.33
C LYS A 42 -0.01 13.69 4.37
N ILE A 43 1.24 13.96 4.76
CA ILE A 43 1.59 15.02 5.70
C ILE A 43 2.53 15.99 4.96
N GLY A 44 1.96 17.07 4.44
CA GLY A 44 2.67 18.00 3.55
C GLY A 44 3.20 17.26 2.30
N ARG A 45 4.54 17.24 2.14
CA ARG A 45 5.22 16.53 1.04
C ARG A 45 5.55 15.07 1.37
N SER A 46 5.37 14.65 2.62
CA SER A 46 5.68 13.31 3.07
C SER A 46 4.49 12.37 2.89
N ILE A 47 4.76 11.17 2.38
CA ILE A 47 3.82 10.05 2.37
C ILE A 47 4.25 9.01 3.40
N ARG A 48 3.29 8.49 4.15
CA ARG A 48 3.47 7.42 5.14
C ARG A 48 2.38 6.37 4.98
N TYR A 49 2.70 5.14 5.34
CA TYR A 49 1.79 4.00 5.35
C TYR A 49 1.75 3.44 6.76
N LEU A 50 0.56 3.17 7.30
CA LEU A 50 0.44 2.43 8.56
C LEU A 50 0.60 0.94 8.26
N ARG A 51 1.15 0.19 9.22
CA ARG A 51 1.19 -1.27 9.12
C ARG A 51 -0.21 -1.83 8.85
N ASP A 52 -1.17 -1.41 9.65
CA ASP A 52 -2.54 -1.93 9.62
C ASP A 52 -3.20 -1.71 8.25
N ASP A 53 -2.88 -0.60 7.57
CA ASP A 53 -3.35 -0.32 6.21
C ASP A 53 -2.71 -1.25 5.16
N LEU A 54 -1.41 -1.54 5.31
CA LEU A 54 -0.70 -2.47 4.43
C LEU A 54 -1.19 -3.90 4.64
N ASP A 55 -1.41 -4.31 5.88
CA ASP A 55 -1.94 -5.64 6.22
C ASP A 55 -3.37 -5.81 5.70
N SER A 56 -4.22 -4.79 5.92
CA SER A 56 -5.59 -4.79 5.40
C SER A 56 -5.62 -4.89 3.88
N TRP A 57 -4.67 -4.25 3.20
CA TRP A 57 -4.53 -4.35 1.75
C TRP A 57 -4.11 -5.76 1.32
N LEU A 58 -3.14 -6.38 1.99
CA LEU A 58 -2.74 -7.76 1.71
C LEU A 58 -3.90 -8.74 1.93
N ASP A 59 -4.67 -8.55 3.00
CA ASP A 59 -5.84 -9.38 3.30
C ASP A 59 -6.95 -9.25 2.24
N GLN A 60 -7.14 -8.06 1.66
CA GLN A 60 -8.08 -7.87 0.54
C GLN A 60 -7.65 -8.61 -0.72
N HIS A 61 -6.34 -8.73 -0.95
CA HIS A 61 -5.76 -9.44 -2.10
C HIS A 61 -5.48 -10.91 -1.81
N ARG A 62 -5.75 -11.37 -0.58
CA ARG A 62 -5.60 -12.76 -0.20
C ARG A 62 -6.65 -13.58 -0.93
N ASN A 63 -6.21 -14.38 -1.90
CA ASN A 63 -7.06 -15.38 -2.53
C ASN A 63 -7.55 -16.34 -1.45
N LYS A 64 -8.85 -16.30 -1.14
CA LYS A 64 -9.51 -17.37 -0.40
C LYS A 64 -9.65 -18.53 -1.37
N THR A 65 -8.60 -19.34 -1.51
CA THR A 65 -8.74 -20.67 -2.09
C THR A 65 -9.80 -21.37 -1.25
N LYS A 66 -10.98 -21.57 -1.84
CA LYS A 66 -12.04 -22.35 -1.24
C LYS A 66 -11.48 -23.78 -1.06
N PRO A 67 -11.63 -24.40 0.13
CA PRO A 67 -11.25 -25.80 0.31
C PRO A 67 -12.00 -26.70 -0.67
#